data_AF-A0A7C3DQK0-F1
#
_entry.id   AF-A0A7C3DQK0-F1
#
_cell.length_a   1.000
_cell.length_b   1.000
_cell.length_c   1.000
_cell.angle_alpha   90.00
_cell.angle_beta   90.00
_cell.angle_gamma   90.00
#
_symmetry.space_group_name_H-M   'P 1'
#
loop_
_entity.id
_entity.type
_entity.pdbx_description
1 polymer ?
#
loop_
_entity_poly.entity_id
_entity_poly.type
_entity_poly.pdbx_seq_one_letter_code
_entity_poly.pdbx_strand_id
1 'polypeptide(L)' 'ETATIFTVGFANGIPTGALLLVSDQPMISTGVKTAESDKVVTEKFVDEHLNVGIDSMKELISDGRSVKHLRFDD' A
#
# COMPACT_ATOMS: atom_id res chain seq x y z
N GLU A 1 1.08 -10.75 -1.93
CA GLU A 1 -0.33 -10.40 -1.65
C GLU A 1 -0.89 -9.42 -2.68
N THR A 2 -0.17 -8.33 -2.98
CA THR A 2 -0.64 -7.24 -3.85
C THR A 2 -1.25 -7.71 -5.16
N ALA A 3 -0.57 -8.59 -5.91
CA ALA A 3 -1.09 -9.10 -7.18
C ALA A 3 -2.43 -9.83 -6.99
N THR A 4 -2.55 -10.68 -5.97
CA THR A 4 -3.79 -11.41 -5.65
C THR A 4 -4.92 -10.45 -5.28
N ILE A 5 -4.64 -9.43 -4.45
CA ILE A 5 -5.61 -8.41 -4.06
C ILE A 5 -6.13 -7.66 -5.29
N PHE A 6 -5.24 -7.27 -6.20
CA PHE A 6 -5.64 -6.60 -7.45
C PHE A 6 -6.43 -7.52 -8.39
N THR A 7 -6.01 -8.77 -8.57
CA THR A 7 -6.70 -9.73 -9.45
C THR A 7 -8.10 -10.04 -8.93
N VAL A 8 -8.24 -10.33 -7.63
CA VAL A 8 -9.54 -10.66 -7.02
C VAL A 8 -10.43 -9.42 -6.95
N GLY A 9 -9.89 -8.26 -6.59
CA GLY A 9 -10.62 -7.00 -6.60
C GLY A 9 -11.15 -6.66 -7.98
N PHE A 10 -10.32 -6.81 -9.01
CA PHE A 10 -10.73 -6.64 -10.40
C PHE A 10 -11.83 -7.61 -10.82
N ALA A 11 -11.67 -8.91 -10.53
CA ALA A 11 -12.64 -9.93 -10.88
C ALA A 11 -14.02 -9.71 -10.22
N ASN A 12 -14.08 -9.02 -9.09
CA ASN A 12 -15.32 -8.73 -8.36
C ASN A 12 -15.84 -7.30 -8.55
N GLY A 13 -15.22 -6.49 -9.42
CA GLY A 13 -15.65 -5.11 -9.62
C GLY A 13 -15.40 -4.19 -8.41
N ILE A 14 -14.41 -4.51 -7.58
CA ILE A 14 -14.08 -3.74 -6.37
C ILE A 14 -12.87 -2.84 -6.66
N PRO A 15 -13.03 -1.50 -6.63
CA PRO A 15 -11.91 -0.57 -6.74
C PRO A 15 -10.85 -0.87 -5.67
N THR A 16 -9.63 -1.12 -6.12
CA THR A 16 -8.56 -1.63 -5.26
C THR A 16 -7.27 -0.84 -5.50
N GLY A 17 -6.52 -0.57 -4.42
CA GLY A 17 -5.24 0.12 -4.45
C GLY A 17 -4.25 -0.52 -3.48
N ALA A 18 -2.98 -0.13 -3.55
CA ALA A 18 -1.96 -0.55 -2.58
C ALA A 18 -0.95 0.57 -2.32
N LEU A 19 -0.57 0.68 -1.06
CA LEU A 19 0.57 1.44 -0.58
C LEU A 19 1.53 0.46 0.09
N LEU A 20 2.76 0.37 -0.40
CA LEU A 20 3.75 -0.59 0.08
C LEU A 20 4.88 0.13 0.79
N LEU A 21 5.29 -0.38 1.94
CA LEU A 21 6.47 0.06 2.66
C LEU A 21 7.64 -0.86 2.32
N VAL A 22 8.70 -0.27 1.75
CA VAL A 22 9.93 -1.00 1.46
C VAL A 22 10.61 -1.31 2.78
N SER A 23 10.71 -2.60 3.11
CA SER A 23 11.34 -3.05 4.36
C SER A 23 12.71 -3.68 4.16
N ASP A 24 13.10 -3.97 2.91
CA ASP A 24 14.40 -4.56 2.52
C ASP A 24 14.86 -4.15 1.13
N GLN A 25 16.15 -4.41 0.86
CA GLN A 25 16.77 -4.27 -0.45
C GLN A 25 17.49 -5.56 -0.88
N PRO A 26 16.73 -6.60 -1.30
CA PRO A 26 17.29 -7.93 -1.58
C PRO A 26 18.24 -7.98 -2.79
N MET A 27 18.22 -6.96 -3.65
CA MET A 27 19.12 -6.85 -4.81
C MET A 27 20.52 -6.34 -4.44
N ILE A 28 20.77 -6.02 -3.16
CA ILE A 28 22.07 -5.64 -2.61
C ILE A 28 22.51 -6.77 -1.67
N SER A 29 23.74 -7.27 -1.85
CA SER A 29 24.26 -8.41 -1.08
C SER A 29 24.30 -8.20 0.44
N THR A 30 24.36 -6.94 0.89
CA THR A 30 24.27 -6.54 2.31
C THR A 30 22.86 -6.09 2.73
N GLY A 31 21.89 -6.07 1.81
CA GLY A 31 20.54 -5.52 1.99
C GLY A 31 19.46 -6.57 2.25
N VAL A 32 19.86 -7.81 2.54
CA VAL A 32 18.94 -8.89 2.97
C VAL A 32 18.58 -8.66 4.44
N LYS A 33 17.27 -8.64 4.73
CA LYS A 33 16.65 -8.35 6.03
C LYS A 33 17.38 -8.98 7.21
N THR A 34 17.63 -8.20 8.26
CA THR A 34 17.88 -8.72 9.61
C THR A 34 16.68 -8.44 10.50
N ALA A 35 16.48 -9.24 11.54
CA ALA A 35 15.38 -9.02 12.49
C ALA A 35 15.48 -7.63 13.18
N GLU A 36 16.70 -7.10 13.31
CA GLU A 36 16.94 -5.77 13.88
C GLU A 36 16.57 -4.64 12.90
N SER A 37 16.87 -4.78 11.60
CA SER A 37 16.50 -3.78 10.60
C SER A 37 14.98 -3.69 10.42
N ASP A 38 14.28 -4.83 10.47
CA ASP A 38 12.82 -4.89 10.38
C ASP A 38 12.13 -4.18 11.54
N LYS A 39 12.68 -4.33 12.76
CA LYS A 39 12.14 -3.66 13.95
C LYS A 39 12.29 -2.14 13.87
N VAL A 40 13.43 -1.65 13.39
CA VAL A 40 13.70 -0.20 13.23
C VAL A 40 12.79 0.41 12.16
N VAL A 41 12.57 -0.30 11.04
CA VAL A 41 11.64 0.17 9.99
C VAL A 41 10.21 0.17 10.52
N THR A 42 9.81 -0.89 11.22
CA THR A 42 8.48 -1.03 11.81
C THR A 42 8.19 0.12 12.79
N GLU A 43 9.07 0.35 13.77
CA GLU A 43 8.89 1.41 14.79
C GLU A 43 8.85 2.81 14.20
N LYS A 44 9.53 3.06 13.08
CA LYS A 44 9.65 4.40 12.51
C LYS A 44 8.57 4.74 11.48
N PHE A 45 8.13 3.77 10.69
CA PHE A 45 7.36 4.06 9.47
C PHE A 45 5.96 3.45 9.45
N VAL A 46 5.63 2.52 10.36
CA VAL A 46 4.30 1.89 10.35
C VAL A 46 3.19 2.88 10.67
N ASP A 47 3.38 3.74 11.68
CA ASP A 47 2.37 4.74 12.05
C ASP A 47 2.11 5.72 10.89
N GLU A 48 3.18 6.18 10.23
CA GLU A 48 3.08 7.04 9.05
C GLU A 48 2.39 6.30 7.89
N HIS A 49 2.76 5.05 7.61
CA HIS A 49 2.16 4.22 6.56
C HIS A 49 0.65 4.04 6.78
N LEU A 50 0.23 3.77 8.02
CA LEU A 50 -1.18 3.68 8.38
C LEU A 50 -1.91 5.00 8.20
N ASN A 51 -1.33 6.11 8.67
CA ASN A 51 -1.92 7.43 8.54
C ASN A 51 -2.11 7.84 7.06
N VAL A 52 -1.11 7.61 6.21
CA VAL A 52 -1.21 7.86 4.76
C VAL A 52 -2.34 7.03 4.14
N GLY A 53 -2.48 5.76 4.55
CA GLY A 53 -3.58 4.90 4.09
C GLY A 53 -4.96 5.45 4.50
N ILE A 54 -5.11 5.86 5.76
CA ILE A 54 -6.34 6.45 6.30
C ILE A 54 -6.69 7.75 5.56
N ASP A 55 -5.72 8.63 5.36
CA ASP A 55 -5.94 9.91 4.70
C ASP A 55 -6.26 9.75 3.21
N SER A 56 -5.64 8.76 2.55
CA SER A 56 -5.99 8.37 1.18
C SER A 56 -7.46 7.94 1.08
N MET A 57 -7.96 7.16 2.05
CA MET A 57 -9.37 6.75 2.08
C MET A 57 -10.31 7.92 2.34
N LYS A 58 -9.96 8.84 3.25
CA LYS A 58 -10.74 10.06 3.50
C LYS A 58 -10.85 10.91 2.23
N GLU A 59 -9.76 11.07 1.49
CA GLU A 59 -9.73 11.84 0.23
C GLU A 59 -10.59 11.20 -0.87
N LEU A 60 -10.57 9.87 -0.97
CA LEU A 60 -11.43 9.13 -1.89
C LEU A 60 -12.92 9.30 -1.57
N ILE A 61 -13.27 9.43 -0.29
CA ILE A 61 -14.65 9.68 0.16
C ILE A 61 -15.07 11.15 -0.06
N SER A 62 -14.18 12.10 0.28
CA SER A 62 -14.53 13.52 0.38
C SER A 62 -14.68 14.20 -0.96
N ASP A 63 -13.85 13.85 -1.95
CA ASP A 63 -13.93 14.57 -3.21
C ASP A 63 -13.47 13.87 -4.47
N GLY A 64 -12.66 12.79 -4.45
CA GLY A 64 -12.40 11.87 -5.57
C GLY A 64 -12.08 12.47 -6.97
N ARG A 65 -11.96 13.78 -7.09
CA ARG A 65 -12.02 14.59 -8.33
C ARG A 65 -10.63 14.73 -8.95
N SER A 66 -9.58 14.59 -8.15
CA SER A 66 -8.17 14.68 -8.57
C SER A 66 -7.50 13.30 -8.71
N VAL A 67 -8.13 12.23 -8.23
CA VAL A 67 -7.51 10.89 -8.18
C VAL A 67 -8.05 10.00 -9.29
N LYS A 68 -7.22 9.68 -10.27
CA LYS A 68 -7.52 8.68 -11.30
C LYS A 68 -7.41 7.28 -10.67
N HIS A 69 -8.56 6.65 -10.44
CA HIS A 69 -8.66 5.28 -9.93
C HIS A 69 -9.56 4.45 -10.85
N LEU A 70 -9.39 3.12 -10.79
CA LEU A 70 -10.25 2.20 -11.53
C LEU A 70 -11.68 2.33 -11.00
N ARG A 71 -12.61 2.68 -11.89
CA ARG A 71 -14.04 2.69 -11.63
C ARG A 71 -14.67 1.56 -12.42
N PHE A 72 -15.54 0.83 -11.77
CA PHE A 72 -16.46 -0.08 -12.43
C PHE A 72 -17.73 0.72 -12.61
N ASP A 73 -18.01 1.13 -13.84
CA ASP A 73 -19.30 1.70 -14.19
C ASP A 73 -20.33 0.56 -14.19
N ASP A 74 -21.56 0.82 -13.75
CA ASP A 74 -22.70 -0.09 -13.96
C ASP A 74 -23.18 -0.06 -15.43
#